data_AF-A0A956EL48-F1
#
_entry.id   AF-A0A956EL48-F1
#
_cell.length_a   1.000
_cell.length_b   1.000
_cell.length_c   1.000
_cell.angle_alpha   90.00
_cell.angle_beta   90.00
_cell.angle_gamma   90.00
#
_symmetry.space_group_name_H-M   'P 1'
#
loop_
_entity.id
_entity.type
_entity.pdbx_description
1 polymer ?
#
loop_
_entity_poly.entity_id
_entity_poly.type
_entity_poly.pdbx_seq_one_letter_code
_entity_poly.pdbx_strand_id
1 'polypeptide(L)'
;MGQGHHKIRRLRVYGGFLDKLDLRLGDGLNCIIGGRGSGKTTVLEFIRYALDRLPKPTTTGKIADERLRSLLGANLGNTGCVEVEFESQEGLVYHLRRTAHEAPTITDERGKAVDPKVLASSILIDAAIFSHNEIEEIAQNPAAQRELLDRLCSQPLHALQGRIDQAAGALRENGQRLLQLAARGQSARQDLVDLSSWESKLAAADAAMADDGLSAGLKSAAAERSLREQESAALARARKTIGKLRDHLGDPTLAMIKGLGAEIPEAVEAGPNGALFGDLRRELKRRETELEIL
;
A
#
# COMPACT_ATOMS: atom_id res chain seq x y z
N MET A 1 -26.81 -3.53 24.08
CA MET A 1 -25.99 -2.34 24.37
C MET A 1 -26.26 -1.36 23.25
N GLY A 2 -26.77 -0.16 23.54
CA GLY A 2 -27.13 0.81 22.51
C GLY A 2 -25.90 1.18 21.68
N GLN A 3 -26.02 1.15 20.35
CA GLN A 3 -25.00 1.70 19.47
C GLN A 3 -24.84 3.19 19.82
N GLY A 4 -23.60 3.64 20.06
CA GLY A 4 -23.33 5.07 20.22
C GLY A 4 -23.67 5.82 18.93
N HIS A 5 -24.15 7.05 19.05
CA HIS A 5 -24.43 7.94 17.92
C HIS A 5 -23.61 9.22 18.06
N HIS A 6 -23.38 9.91 16.92
CA HIS A 6 -22.71 11.21 16.94
C HIS A 6 -23.58 12.25 17.64
N LYS A 7 -22.97 13.15 18.41
CA LYS A 7 -23.68 14.21 19.16
C LYS A 7 -22.98 15.54 18.99
N ILE A 8 -23.72 16.59 18.69
CA ILE A 8 -23.21 17.95 18.83
C ILE A 8 -23.49 18.39 20.26
N ARG A 9 -22.45 18.73 21.03
CA ARG A 9 -22.54 19.05 22.46
C ARG A 9 -22.65 20.54 22.70
N ARG A 10 -21.96 21.35 21.88
CA ARG A 10 -21.86 22.78 22.12
C ARG A 10 -21.57 23.56 20.85
N LEU A 11 -22.14 24.75 20.75
CA LEU A 11 -21.82 25.76 19.76
C LEU A 11 -21.40 27.03 20.50
N ARG A 12 -20.25 27.59 20.14
CA ARG A 12 -19.83 28.92 20.59
C ARG A 12 -19.55 29.81 19.40
N VAL A 13 -19.86 31.09 19.56
CA VAL A 13 -19.63 32.11 18.53
C VAL A 13 -18.87 33.28 19.14
N TYR A 14 -17.83 33.71 18.43
CA TYR A 14 -17.00 34.85 18.81
C TYR A 14 -17.03 35.85 17.65
N GLY A 15 -17.41 37.08 17.92
CA GLY A 15 -17.62 38.12 16.91
C GLY A 15 -18.92 37.97 16.12
N GLY A 16 -19.27 39.03 15.39
CA GLY A 16 -20.47 39.08 14.56
C GLY A 16 -21.78 39.28 15.34
N PHE A 17 -22.90 38.90 14.72
CA PHE A 17 -24.26 39.10 15.21
C PHE A 17 -24.59 38.28 16.48
N LEU A 18 -24.05 37.06 16.57
CA LEU A 18 -24.26 36.16 17.71
C LEU A 18 -23.05 36.12 18.65
N ASP A 19 -22.29 37.21 18.76
CA ASP A 19 -21.10 37.28 19.62
C ASP A 19 -21.43 36.85 21.07
N LYS A 20 -20.52 36.06 21.67
CA LYS A 20 -20.63 35.47 23.01
C LYS A 20 -21.75 34.46 23.17
N LEU A 21 -22.39 34.02 22.08
CA LEU A 21 -23.31 32.90 22.14
C LEU A 21 -22.56 31.65 22.59
N ASP A 22 -23.10 30.98 23.60
CA ASP A 22 -22.60 29.73 24.14
C ASP A 22 -23.78 28.79 24.37
N LEU A 23 -24.07 27.97 23.36
CA LEU A 23 -25.22 27.08 23.34
C LEU A 23 -24.77 25.65 23.65
N ARG A 24 -25.25 25.10 24.76
CA ARG A 24 -25.09 23.68 25.10
C ARG A 24 -26.31 22.90 24.62
N LEU A 25 -26.07 21.84 23.87
CA LEU A 25 -27.11 20.98 23.32
C LEU A 25 -27.22 19.71 24.17
N GLY A 26 -28.45 19.29 24.43
CA GLY A 26 -28.74 18.00 25.06
C GLY A 26 -28.64 16.85 24.07
N ASP A 27 -28.63 15.62 24.59
CA ASP A 27 -28.78 14.43 23.77
C ASP A 27 -30.22 14.34 23.23
N GLY A 28 -30.36 14.08 21.93
CA GLY A 28 -31.65 14.00 21.25
C GLY A 28 -32.17 15.35 20.72
N LEU A 29 -33.44 15.65 20.99
CA LEU A 29 -34.14 16.77 20.37
C LEU A 29 -33.84 18.10 21.06
N ASN A 30 -33.28 19.04 20.31
CA ASN A 30 -33.05 20.41 20.75
C ASN A 30 -33.94 21.37 19.93
N CYS A 31 -34.80 22.14 20.60
CA CYS A 31 -35.72 23.08 19.96
C CYS A 31 -35.26 24.53 20.18
N ILE A 32 -34.81 25.21 19.12
CA ILE A 32 -34.42 26.62 19.16
C ILE A 32 -35.61 27.49 18.72
N ILE A 33 -36.20 28.23 19.66
CA ILE A 33 -37.41 29.03 19.44
C ILE A 33 -37.10 30.51 19.67
N GLY A 34 -37.79 31.39 18.93
CA GLY A 34 -37.64 32.84 19.07
C GLY A 34 -38.37 33.60 17.97
N GLY A 35 -38.46 34.92 18.09
CA GLY A 35 -39.09 35.80 17.09
C GLY A 35 -38.36 35.85 15.75
N ARG A 36 -38.96 36.46 14.73
CA ARG A 36 -38.27 36.67 13.43
C ARG A 36 -37.00 37.50 13.65
N GLY A 37 -35.91 37.14 12.95
CA GLY A 37 -34.62 37.80 13.09
C GLY A 37 -33.79 37.42 14.32
N SER A 38 -34.25 36.49 15.18
CA SER A 38 -33.53 36.09 16.39
C SER A 38 -32.30 35.19 16.16
N GLY A 39 -31.83 35.02 14.92
CA GLY A 39 -30.66 34.20 14.60
C GLY A 39 -30.83 32.68 14.62
N LYS A 40 -32.07 32.14 14.67
CA LYS A 40 -32.33 30.68 14.66
C LYS A 40 -31.68 29.97 13.47
N THR A 41 -31.92 30.47 12.27
CA THR A 41 -31.32 29.93 11.04
C THR A 41 -29.81 30.11 11.06
N THR A 42 -29.33 31.26 11.56
CA THR A 42 -27.90 31.55 11.70
C THR A 42 -27.18 30.51 12.56
N VAL A 43 -27.79 30.05 13.66
CA VAL A 43 -27.23 28.97 14.49
C VAL A 43 -27.04 27.68 13.69
N LEU A 44 -28.05 27.27 12.91
CA LEU A 44 -27.97 26.07 12.07
C LEU A 44 -26.88 26.20 10.99
N GLU A 45 -26.80 27.36 10.35
CA GLU A 45 -25.81 27.62 9.30
C GLU A 45 -24.39 27.74 9.85
N PHE A 46 -24.21 28.23 11.08
CA PHE A 46 -22.92 28.21 11.76
C PHE A 46 -22.44 26.79 12.07
N ILE A 47 -23.35 25.90 12.47
CA ILE A 47 -23.04 24.47 12.62
C ILE A 47 -22.65 23.87 11.26
N ARG A 48 -23.42 24.16 10.19
CA ARG A 48 -23.09 23.73 8.81
C ARG A 48 -21.71 24.21 8.38
N TYR A 49 -21.43 25.48 8.63
CA TYR A 49 -20.17 26.11 8.29
C TYR A 49 -19.00 25.51 9.07
N ALA A 50 -19.13 25.35 10.38
CA ALA A 50 -18.08 24.73 11.20
C ALA A 50 -17.75 23.32 10.69
N LEU A 51 -18.77 22.48 10.44
CA LEU A 51 -18.65 21.09 9.98
C LEU A 51 -18.18 20.93 8.52
N ASP A 52 -17.88 22.03 7.82
CA ASP A 52 -17.49 22.06 6.40
C ASP A 52 -18.48 21.37 5.47
N ARG A 53 -19.78 21.46 5.79
CA ARG A 53 -20.88 20.90 5.00
C ARG A 53 -21.45 21.93 4.04
N LEU A 54 -20.59 22.52 3.23
CA LEU A 54 -20.99 23.53 2.24
C LEU A 54 -21.89 22.91 1.15
N PRO A 55 -22.86 23.66 0.61
CA PRO A 55 -23.68 23.20 -0.51
C PRO A 55 -22.82 22.76 -1.70
N LYS A 56 -23.16 21.63 -2.31
CA LYS A 56 -22.44 21.12 -3.49
C LYS A 56 -22.61 22.07 -4.68
N PRO A 57 -21.64 22.18 -5.60
CA PRO A 57 -21.72 23.06 -6.77
C PRO A 57 -22.66 22.49 -7.86
N THR A 58 -23.97 22.43 -7.58
CA THR A 58 -25.04 22.21 -8.57
C THR A 58 -25.74 23.54 -8.87
N THR A 59 -26.62 23.61 -9.87
CA THR A 59 -27.35 24.85 -10.18
C THR A 59 -28.14 25.38 -8.97
N THR A 60 -28.83 24.51 -8.24
CA THR A 60 -29.49 24.83 -6.96
C THR A 60 -28.48 25.06 -5.84
N GLY A 61 -27.41 24.27 -5.80
CA GLY A 61 -26.37 24.40 -4.78
C GLY A 61 -25.54 25.69 -4.87
N LYS A 62 -25.40 26.29 -6.05
CA LYS A 62 -24.80 27.64 -6.22
C LYS A 62 -25.61 28.71 -5.50
N ILE A 63 -26.94 28.68 -5.66
CA ILE A 63 -27.84 29.62 -4.99
C ILE A 63 -27.78 29.41 -3.46
N ALA A 64 -27.76 28.15 -3.01
CA ALA A 64 -27.61 27.83 -1.60
C ALA A 64 -26.25 28.29 -1.04
N ASP A 65 -25.15 28.11 -1.78
CA ASP A 65 -23.81 28.56 -1.40
C ASP A 65 -23.74 30.09 -1.31
N GLU A 66 -24.30 30.81 -2.28
CA GLU A 66 -24.38 32.27 -2.25
C GLU A 66 -25.20 32.78 -1.05
N ARG A 67 -26.33 32.13 -0.75
CA ARG A 67 -27.14 32.44 0.45
C ARG A 67 -26.35 32.20 1.72
N LEU A 68 -25.66 31.06 1.82
CA LEU A 68 -24.81 30.75 2.97
C LEU A 68 -23.70 31.78 3.14
N ARG A 69 -22.96 32.11 2.08
CA ARG A 69 -21.90 33.12 2.10
C ARG A 69 -22.43 34.51 2.48
N SER A 70 -23.59 34.89 1.95
CA SER A 70 -24.24 36.16 2.31
C SER A 70 -24.61 36.18 3.80
N LEU A 71 -25.18 35.09 4.30
CA LEU A 71 -25.51 34.94 5.72
C LEU A 71 -24.25 34.98 6.60
N LEU A 72 -23.19 34.27 6.23
CA LEU A 72 -21.91 34.29 6.96
C LEU A 72 -21.28 35.68 6.94
N GLY A 73 -21.25 36.37 5.79
CA GLY A 73 -20.72 37.73 5.69
C GLY A 73 -21.50 38.72 6.56
N ALA A 74 -22.83 38.62 6.56
CA ALA A 74 -23.68 39.50 7.37
C ALA A 74 -23.63 39.21 8.87
N ASN A 75 -23.47 37.95 9.28
CA ASN A 75 -23.61 37.53 10.68
C ASN A 75 -22.30 37.18 11.37
N LEU A 76 -21.27 36.71 10.67
CA LEU A 76 -19.96 36.37 11.24
C LEU A 76 -18.92 37.47 10.96
N GLY A 77 -19.12 38.23 9.88
CA GLY A 77 -18.17 39.25 9.44
C GLY A 77 -16.83 38.64 9.01
N ASN A 78 -15.78 39.46 8.94
CA ASN A 78 -14.47 39.03 8.43
C ASN A 78 -13.58 38.37 9.50
N THR A 79 -13.86 38.58 10.79
CA THR A 79 -13.03 38.12 11.91
C THR A 79 -13.77 37.19 12.87
N GLY A 80 -15.05 36.91 12.63
CA GLY A 80 -15.83 36.05 13.51
C GLY A 80 -15.37 34.60 13.44
N CYS A 81 -15.60 33.88 14.53
CA CYS A 81 -15.17 32.50 14.71
C CYS A 81 -16.31 31.67 15.29
N VAL A 82 -16.47 30.46 14.76
CA VAL A 82 -17.43 29.48 15.25
C VAL A 82 -16.66 28.28 15.81
N GLU A 83 -17.01 27.87 17.03
CA GLU A 83 -16.53 26.65 17.65
C GLU A 83 -17.68 25.65 17.85
N VAL A 84 -17.49 24.42 17.40
CA VAL A 84 -18.42 23.30 17.60
C VAL A 84 -17.70 22.20 18.35
N GLU A 85 -18.32 21.74 19.43
CA GLU A 85 -17.90 20.54 20.16
C GLU A 85 -18.82 19.39 19.74
N PHE A 86 -18.25 18.27 19.31
CA PHE A 86 -19.01 17.08 18.97
C PHE A 86 -18.36 15.81 19.52
N GLU A 87 -19.19 14.79 19.72
CA GLU A 87 -18.81 13.46 20.19
C GLU A 87 -19.05 12.45 19.06
N SER A 88 -18.06 11.58 18.81
CA SER A 88 -18.19 10.50 17.83
C SER A 88 -19.05 9.36 18.37
N GLN A 89 -19.41 8.40 17.51
CA GLN A 89 -20.13 7.17 17.93
C GLN A 89 -19.35 6.36 18.97
N GLU A 90 -18.03 6.52 19.02
CA GLU A 90 -17.12 5.83 19.95
C GLU A 90 -16.99 6.58 21.29
N GLY A 91 -17.66 7.73 21.46
CA GLY A 91 -17.61 8.55 22.67
C GLY A 91 -16.40 9.49 22.75
N LEU A 92 -15.64 9.64 21.67
CA LEU A 92 -14.49 10.57 21.61
C LEU A 92 -14.98 11.99 21.32
N VAL A 93 -14.56 12.97 22.13
CA VAL A 93 -14.92 14.38 21.89
C VAL A 93 -13.87 15.09 21.02
N TYR A 94 -14.36 15.94 20.14
CA TYR A 94 -13.58 16.77 19.25
C TYR A 94 -14.05 18.22 19.32
N HIS A 95 -13.10 19.13 19.21
CA HIS A 95 -13.33 20.56 19.12
C HIS A 95 -12.97 21.04 17.72
N LEU A 96 -13.97 21.59 17.04
CA LEU A 96 -13.89 22.13 15.71
C LEU A 96 -13.97 23.65 15.78
N ARG A 97 -12.97 24.34 15.25
CA ARG A 97 -12.91 25.79 15.22
C ARG A 97 -12.73 26.27 13.79
N ARG A 98 -13.59 27.19 13.36
CA ARG A 98 -13.51 27.79 12.02
C ARG A 98 -13.71 29.30 12.09
N THR A 99 -12.66 30.04 11.71
CA THR A 99 -12.73 31.48 11.50
C THR A 99 -13.34 31.78 10.14
N ALA A 100 -14.03 32.91 10.01
CA ALA A 100 -14.51 33.41 8.73
C ALA A 100 -13.38 33.42 7.68
N HIS A 101 -13.68 32.91 6.49
CA HIS A 101 -12.75 32.79 5.36
C HIS A 101 -11.54 31.87 5.56
N GLU A 102 -11.47 31.13 6.68
CA GLU A 102 -10.40 30.17 6.94
C GLU A 102 -10.89 28.71 6.82
N ALA A 103 -9.93 27.79 6.71
CA ALA A 103 -10.19 26.36 6.78
C ALA A 103 -10.53 25.93 8.22
N PRO A 104 -11.38 24.91 8.41
CA PRO A 104 -11.66 24.37 9.73
C PRO A 104 -10.41 23.76 10.37
N THR A 105 -10.26 23.94 11.67
CA THR A 105 -9.24 23.30 12.51
C THR A 105 -9.92 22.36 13.50
N ILE A 106 -9.40 21.14 13.63
CA ILE A 106 -9.95 20.12 14.52
C ILE A 106 -8.90 19.74 15.55
N THR A 107 -9.33 19.65 16.79
CA THR A 107 -8.52 19.15 17.90
C THR A 107 -9.28 18.07 18.65
N ASP A 108 -8.57 17.08 19.18
CA ASP A 108 -9.13 16.11 20.11
C ASP A 108 -9.24 16.70 21.54
N GLU A 109 -9.79 15.93 22.48
CA GLU A 109 -9.86 16.30 23.91
C GLU A 109 -8.51 16.67 24.54
N ARG A 110 -7.40 16.19 23.96
CA ARG A 110 -6.03 16.42 24.45
C ARG A 110 -5.36 17.62 23.77
N GLY A 111 -6.08 18.31 22.88
CA GLY A 111 -5.56 19.44 22.10
C GLY A 111 -4.66 19.03 20.93
N LYS A 112 -4.62 17.74 20.56
CA LYS A 112 -3.87 17.27 19.40
C LYS A 112 -4.64 17.58 18.12
N ALA A 113 -3.97 18.19 17.16
CA ALA A 113 -4.56 18.47 15.86
C ALA A 113 -4.90 17.18 15.09
N VAL A 114 -6.09 17.17 14.50
CA VAL A 114 -6.58 16.11 13.60
C VAL A 114 -6.65 16.69 12.19
N ASP A 115 -6.34 15.87 11.17
CA ASP A 115 -6.39 16.32 9.77
C ASP A 115 -7.83 16.78 9.41
N PRO A 116 -8.02 18.03 8.95
CA PRO A 116 -9.33 18.54 8.55
C PRO A 116 -10.01 17.73 7.44
N LYS A 117 -9.25 17.00 6.60
CA LYS A 117 -9.80 16.14 5.53
C LYS A 117 -10.75 15.07 6.05
N VAL A 118 -10.65 14.72 7.34
CA VAL A 118 -11.52 13.72 7.93
C VAL A 118 -12.97 14.22 8.04
N LEU A 119 -13.24 15.53 8.07
CA LEU A 119 -14.60 16.09 7.96
C LEU A 119 -15.24 15.77 6.61
N ALA A 120 -14.49 15.93 5.52
CA ALA A 120 -14.97 15.66 4.17
C ALA A 120 -15.33 14.17 3.97
N SER A 121 -14.62 13.29 4.66
CA SER A 121 -14.88 11.84 4.62
C SER A 121 -16.12 11.39 5.42
N SER A 122 -16.76 12.27 6.19
CA SER A 122 -17.87 11.94 7.11
C SER A 122 -17.55 10.89 8.17
N ILE A 123 -16.27 10.52 8.34
CA ILE A 123 -15.84 9.47 9.27
C ILE A 123 -16.00 9.92 10.73
N LEU A 124 -15.68 11.18 11.04
CA LEU A 124 -15.73 11.70 12.42
C LEU A 124 -17.14 12.10 12.85
N ILE A 125 -17.93 12.64 11.91
CA ILE A 125 -19.30 13.07 12.14
C ILE A 125 -20.09 13.06 10.83
N ASP A 126 -21.13 12.24 10.80
CA ASP A 126 -22.16 12.31 9.77
C ASP A 126 -23.33 13.17 10.27
N ALA A 127 -23.48 14.36 9.66
CA ALA A 127 -24.50 15.33 10.03
C ALA A 127 -25.31 15.71 8.80
N ALA A 128 -26.59 15.30 8.79
CA ALA A 128 -27.56 15.75 7.79
C ALA A 128 -28.14 17.10 8.22
N ILE A 129 -27.76 18.15 7.51
CA ILE A 129 -28.24 19.51 7.77
C ILE A 129 -29.19 19.88 6.65
N PHE A 130 -30.38 20.34 7.03
CA PHE A 130 -31.42 20.79 6.10
C PHE A 130 -31.73 22.26 6.37
N SER A 131 -31.29 23.12 5.45
CA SER A 131 -31.46 24.56 5.52
C SER A 131 -32.86 24.99 5.06
N HIS A 132 -33.11 26.29 5.08
CA HIS A 132 -34.41 26.86 4.76
C HIS A 132 -34.89 26.41 3.36
N ASN A 133 -36.09 25.81 3.30
CA ASN A 133 -36.74 25.25 2.11
C ASN A 133 -36.02 24.06 1.43
N GLU A 134 -34.89 23.57 1.95
CA GLU A 134 -34.18 22.44 1.34
C GLU A 134 -35.03 21.15 1.36
N ILE A 135 -35.87 20.95 2.36
CA ILE A 135 -36.75 19.76 2.43
C ILE A 135 -37.77 19.76 1.27
N GLU A 136 -38.33 20.92 0.94
CA GLU A 136 -39.27 21.06 -0.18
C GLU A 136 -38.57 20.83 -1.52
N GLU A 137 -37.34 21.34 -1.66
CA GLU A 137 -36.50 21.11 -2.84
C GLU A 137 -36.17 19.62 -3.01
N ILE A 138 -35.82 18.92 -1.92
CA ILE A 138 -35.57 17.48 -1.92
C ILE A 138 -36.85 16.73 -2.33
N ALA A 139 -38.02 17.12 -1.81
CA ALA A 139 -39.28 16.47 -2.15
C ALA A 139 -39.63 16.55 -3.65
N GLN A 140 -39.17 17.59 -4.35
CA GLN A 140 -39.43 17.78 -5.78
C GLN A 140 -38.32 17.23 -6.70
N ASN A 141 -37.19 16.77 -6.15
CA ASN A 141 -36.03 16.33 -6.92
C ASN A 141 -35.68 14.85 -6.65
N PRO A 142 -36.00 13.94 -7.58
CA PRO A 142 -35.70 12.51 -7.44
C PRO A 142 -34.21 12.19 -7.23
N ALA A 143 -33.29 12.99 -7.77
CA ALA A 143 -31.86 12.79 -7.56
C ALA A 143 -31.46 13.13 -6.12
N ALA A 144 -32.01 14.21 -5.55
CA ALA A 144 -31.78 14.59 -4.16
C ALA A 144 -32.39 13.57 -3.18
N GLN A 145 -33.55 12.99 -3.52
CA GLN A 145 -34.15 11.90 -2.73
C GLN A 145 -33.27 10.65 -2.71
N ARG A 146 -32.68 10.27 -3.85
CA ARG A 146 -31.74 9.14 -3.91
C ARG A 146 -30.51 9.41 -3.06
N GLU A 147 -29.91 10.59 -3.17
CA GLU A 147 -28.76 10.95 -2.35
C GLU A 147 -29.06 10.88 -0.84
N LEU A 148 -30.28 11.28 -0.43
CA LEU A 148 -30.72 11.16 0.96
C LEU A 148 -30.81 9.69 1.40
N LEU A 149 -31.39 8.81 0.55
CA LEU A 149 -31.47 7.37 0.82
C LEU A 149 -30.08 6.73 0.86
N ASP A 150 -29.19 7.10 -0.07
CA ASP A 150 -27.83 6.60 -0.12
C ASP A 150 -27.04 6.97 1.15
N ARG A 151 -27.27 8.17 1.68
CA ARG A 151 -26.68 8.59 2.96
C ARG A 151 -27.17 7.73 4.13
N LEU A 152 -28.48 7.51 4.22
CA LEU A 152 -29.08 6.67 5.27
C LEU A 152 -28.61 5.21 5.20
N CYS A 153 -28.33 4.73 3.99
CA CYS A 153 -27.87 3.37 3.72
C CYS A 153 -26.35 3.29 3.46
N SER A 154 -25.57 4.27 3.90
CA SER A 154 -24.14 4.39 3.55
C SER A 154 -23.33 3.14 3.91
N GLN A 155 -23.49 2.59 5.11
CA GLN A 155 -22.79 1.37 5.55
C GLN A 155 -23.07 0.13 4.67
N PRO A 156 -24.33 -0.31 4.48
CA PRO A 156 -24.61 -1.45 3.61
C PRO A 156 -24.24 -1.18 2.15
N LEU A 157 -24.36 0.07 1.66
CA LEU A 157 -23.95 0.44 0.32
C LEU A 157 -22.42 0.35 0.13
N HIS A 158 -21.62 0.78 1.11
CA HIS A 158 -20.17 0.61 1.06
C HIS A 158 -19.75 -0.87 1.03
N ALA A 159 -20.41 -1.73 1.81
CA ALA A 159 -20.16 -3.17 1.79
C ALA A 159 -20.52 -3.78 0.41
N LEU A 160 -21.64 -3.37 -0.19
CA LEU A 160 -22.03 -3.79 -1.53
C LEU A 160 -21.04 -3.30 -2.60
N GLN A 161 -20.60 -2.04 -2.53
CA GLN A 161 -19.62 -1.49 -3.44
C GLN A 161 -18.28 -2.26 -3.37
N GLY A 162 -17.82 -2.59 -2.16
CA GLY A 162 -16.63 -3.42 -1.98
C GLY A 162 -16.76 -4.81 -2.64
N ARG A 163 -17.94 -5.44 -2.56
CA ARG A 163 -18.21 -6.71 -3.26
C ARG A 163 -18.22 -6.55 -4.78
N ILE A 164 -18.76 -5.45 -5.29
CA ILE A 164 -18.73 -5.12 -6.73
C ILE A 164 -17.30 -4.97 -7.21
N ASP A 165 -16.47 -4.21 -6.48
CA ASP A 165 -15.08 -3.96 -6.84
C ASP A 165 -14.24 -5.24 -6.80
N GLN A 166 -14.47 -6.11 -5.81
CA GLN A 166 -13.86 -7.44 -5.74
C GLN A 166 -14.24 -8.31 -6.95
N ALA A 167 -15.53 -8.39 -7.28
CA ALA A 167 -16.00 -9.16 -8.42
C ALA A 167 -15.44 -8.62 -9.75
N ALA A 168 -15.40 -7.29 -9.91
CA ALA A 168 -14.80 -6.64 -11.07
C ALA A 168 -13.29 -6.90 -11.16
N GLY A 169 -12.58 -6.91 -10.03
CA GLY A 169 -11.17 -7.31 -9.95
C GLY A 169 -10.95 -8.74 -10.41
N ALA A 170 -11.74 -9.68 -9.90
CA ALA A 170 -11.66 -11.10 -10.29
C ALA A 170 -11.98 -11.32 -11.78
N LEU A 171 -12.95 -10.60 -12.34
CA LEU A 171 -13.26 -10.64 -13.77
C LEU A 171 -12.11 -10.13 -14.63
N ARG A 172 -11.45 -9.02 -14.23
CA ARG A 172 -10.27 -8.50 -14.93
C ARG A 172 -9.11 -9.48 -14.91
N GLU A 173 -8.84 -10.08 -13.75
CA GLU A 173 -7.79 -11.09 -13.60
C GLU A 173 -8.08 -12.33 -14.47
N ASN A 174 -9.32 -12.81 -14.47
CA ASN A 174 -9.73 -13.91 -15.33
C ASN A 174 -9.55 -13.56 -16.82
N GLY A 175 -9.96 -12.37 -17.23
CA GLY A 175 -9.74 -11.87 -18.59
C GLY A 175 -8.27 -11.86 -19.01
N GLN A 176 -7.37 -11.41 -18.12
CA GLN A 176 -5.93 -11.45 -18.39
C GLN A 176 -5.39 -12.88 -18.51
N ARG A 177 -5.84 -13.80 -17.63
CA ARG A 177 -5.46 -15.21 -17.70
C ARG A 177 -5.93 -15.87 -19.00
N LEU A 178 -7.14 -15.58 -19.46
CA LEU A 178 -7.66 -16.07 -20.74
C LEU A 178 -6.82 -15.59 -21.93
N LEU A 179 -6.43 -14.31 -21.94
CA LEU A 179 -5.58 -13.76 -22.99
C LEU A 179 -4.19 -14.42 -23.01
N GLN A 180 -3.58 -14.64 -21.83
CA GLN A 180 -2.30 -15.33 -21.72
C GLN A 180 -2.38 -16.78 -22.19
N LEU A 181 -3.43 -17.51 -21.80
CA LEU A 181 -3.66 -18.88 -22.24
C LEU A 181 -3.91 -18.98 -23.75
N ALA A 182 -4.66 -18.03 -24.32
CA ALA A 182 -4.89 -17.95 -25.76
C ALA A 182 -3.57 -17.74 -26.53
N ALA A 183 -2.72 -16.83 -26.06
CA ALA A 183 -1.40 -16.59 -26.67
C ALA A 183 -0.49 -17.82 -26.59
N ARG A 184 -0.44 -18.49 -25.43
CA ARG A 184 0.31 -19.75 -25.27
C ARG A 184 -0.23 -20.86 -26.18
N GLY A 185 -1.55 -20.98 -26.29
CA GLY A 185 -2.19 -21.94 -27.19
C GLY A 185 -1.84 -21.68 -28.66
N GLN A 186 -1.76 -20.41 -29.06
CA GLN A 186 -1.35 -20.04 -30.42
C GLN A 186 0.13 -20.36 -30.68
N SER A 187 1.03 -20.06 -29.73
CA SER A 187 2.45 -20.41 -29.81
C SER A 187 2.63 -21.93 -29.91
N ALA A 188 1.97 -22.70 -29.05
CA ALA A 188 2.07 -24.16 -29.08
C ALA A 188 1.56 -24.77 -30.40
N ARG A 189 0.56 -24.16 -31.03
CA ARG A 189 0.11 -24.55 -32.38
C ARG A 189 1.14 -24.24 -33.45
N GLN A 190 1.85 -23.11 -33.36
CA GLN A 190 2.96 -22.79 -34.27
C GLN A 190 4.12 -23.78 -34.07
N ASP A 191 4.49 -24.07 -32.81
CA ASP A 191 5.55 -25.02 -32.49
C ASP A 191 5.26 -26.43 -33.05
N LEU A 192 3.99 -26.87 -33.03
CA LEU A 192 3.56 -28.14 -33.65
C LEU A 192 3.74 -28.14 -35.17
N VAL A 193 3.42 -27.04 -35.84
CA VAL A 193 3.63 -26.91 -37.29
C VAL A 193 5.14 -26.92 -37.60
N ASP A 194 5.94 -26.20 -36.83
CA ASP A 194 7.38 -26.16 -37.01
C ASP A 194 8.03 -27.52 -36.79
N LEU A 195 7.64 -28.25 -35.75
CA LEU A 195 8.10 -29.61 -35.48
C LEU A 195 7.84 -30.54 -36.67
N SER A 196 6.64 -30.50 -37.25
CA SER A 196 6.30 -31.31 -38.43
C SER A 196 7.18 -30.97 -39.65
N SER A 197 7.58 -29.69 -39.77
CA SER A 197 8.54 -29.24 -40.79
C SER A 197 9.95 -29.76 -40.51
N TRP A 198 10.39 -29.77 -39.26
CA TRP A 198 11.70 -30.27 -38.84
C TRP A 198 11.79 -31.78 -39.01
N GLU A 199 10.74 -32.52 -38.66
CA GLU A 199 10.64 -33.97 -38.90
C GLU A 199 10.75 -34.29 -40.40
N SER A 200 10.05 -33.53 -41.25
CA SER A 200 10.14 -33.69 -42.71
C SER A 200 11.55 -33.40 -43.25
N LYS A 201 12.21 -32.34 -42.74
CA LYS A 201 13.60 -32.01 -43.10
C LYS A 201 14.59 -33.06 -42.61
N LEU A 202 14.39 -33.61 -41.41
CA LEU A 202 15.20 -34.68 -40.85
C LEU A 202 15.08 -35.94 -41.70
N ALA A 203 13.86 -36.35 -42.04
CA ALA A 203 13.61 -37.49 -42.91
C ALA A 203 14.24 -37.31 -44.31
N ALA A 204 14.16 -36.10 -44.88
CA ALA A 204 14.81 -35.78 -46.15
C ALA A 204 16.35 -35.81 -46.05
N ALA A 205 16.92 -35.33 -44.94
CA ALA A 205 18.35 -35.39 -44.68
C ALA A 205 18.81 -36.84 -44.49
N ASP A 206 18.08 -37.65 -43.72
CA ASP A 206 18.36 -39.07 -43.52
C ASP A 206 18.28 -39.85 -44.84
N ALA A 207 17.30 -39.56 -45.69
CA ALA A 207 17.20 -40.14 -47.02
C ALA A 207 18.36 -39.73 -47.94
N ALA A 208 18.75 -38.45 -47.94
CA ALA A 208 19.91 -37.97 -48.70
C ALA A 208 21.23 -38.56 -48.19
N MET A 209 21.34 -38.80 -46.87
CA MET A 209 22.48 -39.50 -46.26
C MET A 209 22.49 -41.03 -46.54
N ALA A 210 21.37 -41.60 -46.97
CA ALA A 210 21.28 -43.01 -47.35
C ALA A 210 21.60 -43.26 -48.83
N ASP A 211 21.33 -42.29 -49.71
CA ASP A 211 21.50 -42.42 -51.17
C ASP A 211 22.94 -42.07 -51.64
N ASP A 212 23.58 -41.10 -50.99
CA ASP A 212 24.99 -40.80 -51.24
C ASP A 212 25.84 -41.57 -50.21
N GLY A 213 26.50 -42.64 -50.65
CA GLY A 213 27.34 -43.49 -49.81
C GLY A 213 28.39 -42.66 -49.08
N LEU A 214 28.07 -42.21 -47.85
CA LEU A 214 28.95 -41.38 -47.03
C LEU A 214 30.31 -42.05 -46.98
N SER A 215 31.29 -41.44 -47.65
CA SER A 215 32.69 -41.81 -47.52
C SER A 215 32.99 -41.98 -46.03
N ALA A 216 33.61 -43.10 -45.66
CA ALA A 216 33.91 -43.43 -44.27
C ALA A 216 34.64 -42.28 -43.51
N GLY A 217 35.25 -41.34 -44.25
CA GLY A 217 35.82 -40.08 -43.78
C GLY A 217 34.84 -39.10 -43.11
N LEU A 218 33.59 -38.96 -43.58
CA LEU A 218 32.63 -38.04 -42.96
C LEU A 218 32.03 -38.60 -41.66
N LYS A 219 31.75 -39.92 -41.62
CA LYS A 219 31.28 -40.61 -40.40
C LYS A 219 32.36 -40.61 -39.32
N SER A 220 33.62 -40.83 -39.70
CA SER A 220 34.76 -40.72 -38.77
C SER A 220 35.00 -39.28 -38.31
N ALA A 221 34.91 -38.28 -39.19
CA ALA A 221 35.05 -36.88 -38.81
C ALA A 221 33.93 -36.39 -37.85
N ALA A 222 32.70 -36.85 -38.03
CA ALA A 222 31.60 -36.55 -37.11
C ALA A 222 31.78 -37.24 -35.74
N ALA A 223 32.24 -38.50 -35.75
CA ALA A 223 32.58 -39.23 -34.53
C ALA A 223 33.74 -38.55 -33.77
N GLU A 224 34.79 -38.10 -34.48
CA GLU A 224 35.89 -37.35 -33.89
C GLU A 224 35.45 -35.99 -33.34
N ARG A 225 34.55 -35.28 -34.02
CA ARG A 225 34.02 -34.00 -33.51
C ARG A 225 33.21 -34.19 -32.23
N SER A 226 32.34 -35.21 -32.20
CA SER A 226 31.57 -35.58 -31.00
C SER A 226 32.50 -35.97 -29.85
N LEU A 227 33.56 -36.74 -30.14
CA LEU A 227 34.59 -37.10 -29.15
C LEU A 227 35.29 -35.86 -28.58
N ARG A 228 35.70 -34.90 -29.42
CA ARG A 228 36.34 -33.65 -28.99
C ARG A 228 35.43 -32.78 -28.13
N GLU A 229 34.12 -32.73 -28.43
CA GLU A 229 33.14 -32.04 -27.59
C GLU A 229 32.97 -32.72 -26.22
N GLN A 230 32.95 -34.05 -26.19
CA GLN A 230 32.91 -34.81 -24.94
C GLN A 230 34.19 -34.65 -24.12
N GLU A 231 35.37 -34.66 -24.75
CA GLU A 231 36.68 -34.41 -24.13
C GLU A 231 36.77 -33.01 -23.52
N SER A 232 36.35 -31.98 -24.26
CA SER A 232 36.30 -30.59 -23.79
C SER A 232 35.37 -30.45 -22.57
N ALA A 233 34.18 -31.06 -22.64
CA ALA A 233 33.24 -31.07 -21.51
C ALA A 233 33.78 -31.84 -20.29
N ALA A 234 34.52 -32.94 -20.51
CA ALA A 234 35.16 -33.70 -19.45
C ALA A 234 36.28 -32.92 -18.77
N LEU A 235 37.13 -32.23 -19.54
CA LEU A 235 38.19 -31.36 -19.02
C LEU A 235 37.62 -30.18 -18.22
N ALA A 236 36.55 -29.55 -18.69
CA ALA A 236 35.87 -28.49 -17.95
C ALA A 236 35.31 -28.97 -16.61
N ARG A 237 34.71 -30.18 -16.58
CA ARG A 237 34.25 -30.81 -15.33
C ARG A 237 35.42 -31.15 -14.41
N ALA A 238 36.48 -31.78 -14.92
CA ALA A 238 37.66 -32.14 -14.13
C ALA A 238 38.32 -30.90 -13.50
N ARG A 239 38.49 -29.81 -14.27
CA ARG A 239 39.04 -28.54 -13.78
C ARG A 239 38.18 -27.94 -12.68
N LYS A 240 36.85 -27.99 -12.82
CA LYS A 240 35.92 -27.53 -11.78
C LYS A 240 36.01 -28.38 -10.51
N THR A 241 36.14 -29.69 -10.63
CA THR A 241 36.30 -30.60 -9.47
C THR A 241 37.63 -30.39 -8.76
N ILE A 242 38.73 -30.24 -9.50
CA ILE A 242 40.05 -29.92 -8.96
C ILE A 242 40.01 -28.55 -8.24
N GLY A 243 39.36 -27.55 -8.83
CA GLY A 243 39.14 -26.26 -8.19
C GLY A 243 38.42 -26.38 -6.84
N LYS A 244 37.31 -27.13 -6.79
CA LYS A 244 36.60 -27.39 -5.53
C LYS A 244 37.46 -28.13 -4.50
N LEU A 245 38.28 -29.09 -4.92
CA LEU A 245 39.20 -29.83 -4.04
C LEU A 245 40.26 -28.90 -3.45
N ARG A 246 40.84 -28.02 -4.27
CA ARG A 246 41.75 -26.97 -3.81
C ARG A 246 41.06 -26.03 -2.82
N ASP A 247 39.85 -25.56 -3.14
CA ASP A 247 39.13 -24.63 -2.27
C ASP A 247 38.72 -25.30 -0.93
N HIS A 248 38.48 -26.63 -0.92
CA HIS A 248 38.22 -27.39 0.31
C HIS A 248 39.48 -27.73 1.13
N LEU A 249 40.67 -27.80 0.50
CA LEU A 249 41.94 -28.13 1.15
C LEU A 249 42.81 -26.91 1.47
N GLY A 250 42.57 -25.75 0.86
CA GLY A 250 43.30 -24.51 1.12
C GLY A 250 42.72 -23.76 2.31
N ASP A 251 41.59 -23.08 2.09
CA ASP A 251 41.03 -22.11 3.04
C ASP A 251 40.59 -22.72 4.39
N PRO A 252 39.87 -23.86 4.44
CA PRO A 252 39.41 -24.43 5.70
C PRO A 252 40.56 -24.97 6.56
N THR A 253 41.56 -25.56 5.91
CA THR A 253 42.72 -26.19 6.56
C THR A 253 43.67 -25.14 7.10
N LEU A 254 43.88 -24.03 6.37
CA LEU A 254 44.62 -22.88 6.85
C LEU A 254 43.91 -22.21 8.04
N ALA A 255 42.59 -22.06 7.97
CA ALA A 255 41.79 -21.52 9.08
C ALA A 255 41.84 -22.42 10.33
N MET A 256 41.79 -23.75 10.16
CA MET A 256 41.93 -24.70 11.27
C MET A 256 43.31 -24.66 11.92
N ILE A 257 44.39 -24.55 11.12
CA ILE A 257 45.76 -24.44 11.64
C ILE A 257 45.97 -23.10 12.38
N LYS A 258 45.46 -21.99 11.82
CA LYS A 258 45.42 -20.68 12.49
C LYS A 258 44.64 -20.74 13.82
N GLY A 259 43.50 -21.44 13.84
CA GLY A 259 42.69 -21.67 15.04
C GLY A 259 43.42 -22.47 16.11
N LEU A 260 44.07 -23.58 15.74
CA LEU A 260 44.90 -24.39 16.64
C LEU A 260 46.07 -23.59 17.23
N GLY A 261 46.70 -22.70 16.45
CA GLY A 261 47.74 -21.80 16.93
C GLY A 261 47.23 -20.74 17.92
N ALA A 262 45.97 -20.33 17.82
CA ALA A 262 45.33 -19.36 18.71
C ALA A 262 44.89 -19.97 20.05
N GLU A 263 44.63 -21.29 20.12
CA GLU A 263 44.30 -22.00 21.37
C GLU A 263 45.52 -22.27 22.27
N ILE A 264 46.72 -21.91 21.83
CA ILE A 264 47.96 -21.99 22.63
C ILE A 264 48.27 -20.60 23.21
N PRO A 265 47.82 -20.26 24.44
CA PRO A 265 48.11 -18.98 25.06
C PRO A 265 49.60 -18.82 25.40
N GLU A 266 50.14 -17.61 25.20
CA GLU A 266 51.56 -17.27 25.41
C GLU A 266 52.05 -17.56 26.84
N ALA A 267 51.15 -17.59 27.82
CA ALA A 267 51.47 -17.94 29.20
C ALA A 267 52.00 -19.38 29.37
N VAL A 268 51.64 -20.30 28.47
CA VAL A 268 52.07 -21.72 28.50
C VAL A 268 53.51 -21.87 28.00
N GLU A 269 53.99 -20.95 27.17
CA GLU A 269 55.40 -20.88 26.72
C GLU A 269 56.35 -20.45 27.85
N ALA A 270 55.86 -19.69 28.84
CA ALA A 270 56.62 -19.31 30.04
C ALA A 270 56.54 -20.36 31.17
N GLY A 271 55.80 -21.45 30.96
CA GLY A 271 55.63 -22.52 31.93
C GLY A 271 56.77 -23.55 31.92
N PRO A 272 56.75 -24.53 32.85
CA PRO A 272 57.80 -25.56 32.99
C PRO A 272 57.97 -26.44 31.74
N ASN A 273 56.96 -26.53 30.87
CA ASN A 273 57.01 -27.25 29.58
C ASN A 273 57.11 -26.31 28.36
N GLY A 274 57.53 -25.06 28.56
CA GLY A 274 57.51 -24.01 27.54
C GLY A 274 58.26 -24.36 26.25
N ALA A 275 59.37 -25.09 26.34
CA ALA A 275 60.15 -25.51 25.17
C ALA A 275 59.35 -26.40 24.20
N LEU A 276 58.54 -27.34 24.72
CA LEU A 276 57.72 -28.24 23.89
C LEU A 276 56.58 -27.48 23.19
N PHE A 277 55.94 -26.55 23.88
CA PHE A 277 54.89 -25.72 23.28
C PHE A 277 55.46 -24.68 22.29
N GLY A 278 56.67 -24.19 22.53
CA GLY A 278 57.42 -23.36 21.57
C GLY A 278 57.77 -24.12 20.29
N ASP A 279 58.17 -25.39 20.39
CA ASP A 279 58.41 -26.26 19.22
C ASP A 279 57.12 -26.52 18.42
N LEU A 280 56.03 -26.83 19.12
CA LEU A 280 54.71 -27.04 18.51
C LEU A 280 54.24 -25.79 17.75
N ARG A 281 54.42 -24.60 18.33
CA ARG A 281 54.02 -23.33 17.70
C ARG A 281 54.87 -22.97 16.48
N ARG A 282 56.17 -23.30 16.51
CA ARG A 282 57.05 -23.16 15.34
C ARG A 282 56.63 -24.10 14.21
N GLU A 283 56.28 -25.34 14.51
CA GLU A 283 55.81 -26.29 13.50
C GLU A 283 54.43 -25.87 12.94
N LEU A 284 53.51 -25.36 13.76
CA LEU A 284 52.23 -24.82 13.29
C LEU A 284 52.40 -23.62 12.34
N LYS A 285 53.27 -22.65 12.69
CA LYS A 285 53.60 -21.50 11.81
C LYS A 285 54.26 -21.92 10.50
N ARG A 286 55.12 -22.95 10.55
CA ARG A 286 55.75 -23.50 9.36
C ARG A 286 54.70 -24.11 8.42
N ARG A 287 53.76 -24.89 8.95
CA ARG A 287 52.68 -25.51 8.17
C ARG A 287 51.70 -24.47 7.60
N GLU A 288 51.44 -23.40 8.34
CA GLU A 288 50.68 -22.24 7.86
C GLU A 288 51.33 -21.60 6.62
N THR A 289 52.66 -21.44 6.63
CA THR A 289 53.43 -20.85 5.52
C THR A 289 53.53 -21.80 4.30
N GLU A 290 53.66 -23.11 4.52
CA GLU A 290 53.72 -24.12 3.45
C GLU A 290 52.38 -24.24 2.70
N LEU A 291 51.25 -23.99 3.35
CA LEU A 291 49.90 -24.09 2.77
C LEU A 291 49.42 -22.80 2.07
N GLU A 292 49.97 -21.62 2.39
CA GLU A 292 49.66 -20.36 1.68
C GLU A 292 50.24 -20.29 0.25
N ILE A 293 51.15 -21.21 -0.13
CA ILE A 293 51.85 -21.23 -1.42
C ILE A 293 51.17 -22.15 -2.47
N LEU A 294 50.17 -22.95 -2.07
CA LEU A 294 49.41 -23.89 -2.93
C LEU A 294 48.09 -23.30 -3.46
#